data_AF-A0A9X2VM60-F1
#
_entry.id   AF-A0A9X2VM60-F1
#
_cell.length_a   1.000
_cell.length_b   1.000
_cell.length_c   1.000
_cell.angle_alpha   90.00
_cell.angle_beta   90.00
_cell.angle_gamma   90.00
#
_symmetry.space_group_name_H-M   'P 1'
#
loop_
_entity.id
_entity.type
_entity.pdbx_description
1 polymer ?
#
loop_
_entity_poly.entity_id
_entity_poly.type
_entity_poly.pdbx_seq_one_letter_code
_entity_poly.pdbx_strand_id
1 'polypeptide(L)'
;MRIRSRVISYSVPLPPAAGTPRAEFLRWQGGKELMQSLHEYGKSLLLLGIDLMGDIGKIPLPRGIEGLPVTVHLNGKTHQDSWRLAGISVNNCGRMHLSFRFLGISALEPNENSYFGSLRDLPVWKAAESAARNSLNLAVDAYNCLEDSDIADPAHQHVHNIAAFVSGYFGCKIRFDEDVYLDTCALSLVHHRWGNSVGFTSRRVCSICREDLDECAHLLDVEYPVLVQKLEGICNVCGTEGCSHVNGETVESYPSPVIDAMDLREVSVVPRPRDPHARPVGIEIDLEFLERLLGHDPSGRDVKCTRCLYQCDGFYDPWLNDSGDAVLATPYSQGLVRRRGRRQ
;
A
#
# COMPACT_ATOMS: atom_id res chain seq x y z
N MET A 1 -14.26 5.31 -18.99
CA MET A 1 -13.64 4.76 -17.76
C MET A 1 -12.48 3.87 -18.14
N ARG A 2 -11.27 4.45 -18.09
CA ARG A 2 -9.98 3.77 -18.19
C ARG A 2 -9.60 3.26 -16.80
N ILE A 3 -9.18 2.00 -16.73
CA ILE A 3 -8.65 1.40 -15.51
C ILE A 3 -7.19 1.06 -15.78
N ARG A 4 -6.30 1.51 -14.90
CA ARG A 4 -4.92 1.02 -14.84
C ARG A 4 -4.84 0.01 -13.71
N SER A 5 -4.50 -1.23 -14.03
CA SER A 5 -4.47 -2.33 -13.07
C SER A 5 -3.21 -3.17 -13.23
N ARG A 6 -2.76 -3.75 -12.12
CA ARG A 6 -1.70 -4.78 -12.16
C ARG A 6 -2.32 -6.08 -12.63
N VAL A 7 -1.62 -6.81 -13.50
CA VAL A 7 -2.06 -8.11 -14.00
C VAL A 7 -1.49 -9.22 -13.13
N ILE A 8 -0.17 -9.20 -12.90
CA ILE A 8 0.56 -10.04 -11.95
C ILE A 8 1.74 -9.22 -11.43
N SER A 9 2.08 -9.34 -10.15
CA SER A 9 3.36 -8.85 -9.64
C SER A 9 4.48 -9.78 -10.07
N TYR A 10 5.29 -9.37 -11.04
CA TYR A 10 6.57 -10.02 -11.34
C TYR A 10 7.43 -10.03 -10.06
N SER A 11 8.22 -11.07 -9.84
CA SER A 11 9.10 -11.30 -8.68
C SER A 11 8.44 -11.72 -7.34
N VAL A 12 7.11 -11.84 -7.27
CA VAL A 12 6.45 -12.39 -6.08
C VAL A 12 5.96 -13.80 -6.38
N PRO A 13 6.26 -14.81 -5.53
CA PRO A 13 5.69 -16.15 -5.69
C PRO A 13 4.17 -16.04 -5.70
N LEU A 14 3.53 -16.57 -6.76
CA LEU A 14 2.08 -16.65 -6.78
C LEU A 14 1.61 -17.45 -5.56
N PRO A 15 0.52 -17.03 -4.91
CA PRO A 15 -0.05 -17.80 -3.81
C PRO A 15 -0.36 -19.23 -4.27
N PRO A 16 -0.34 -20.20 -3.32
CA PRO A 16 -0.84 -21.54 -3.58
C PRO A 16 -2.24 -21.53 -4.21
N ALA A 17 -2.64 -22.65 -4.80
CA ALA A 17 -4.02 -22.82 -5.26
C ALA A 17 -5.01 -22.62 -4.09
N ALA A 18 -6.28 -22.37 -4.41
CA ALA A 18 -7.32 -22.11 -3.40
C ALA A 18 -7.36 -23.22 -2.32
N GLY A 19 -7.73 -22.84 -1.10
CA GLY A 19 -7.82 -23.74 0.06
C GLY A 19 -6.99 -23.27 1.26
N THR A 20 -6.86 -24.12 2.27
CA THR A 20 -6.15 -23.84 3.52
C THR A 20 -4.71 -23.36 3.31
N PRO A 21 -3.88 -24.00 2.46
CA PRO A 21 -2.50 -23.55 2.26
C PRO A 21 -2.40 -22.12 1.74
N ARG A 22 -3.33 -21.71 0.86
CA ARG A 22 -3.38 -20.33 0.38
C ARG A 22 -3.81 -19.37 1.49
N ALA A 23 -4.81 -19.72 2.29
CA ALA A 23 -5.25 -18.87 3.40
C ALA A 23 -4.13 -18.65 4.43
N GLU A 24 -3.37 -19.70 4.75
CA GLU A 24 -2.20 -19.62 5.64
C GLU A 24 -1.08 -18.78 5.04
N PHE A 25 -0.76 -18.98 3.76
CA PHE A 25 0.23 -18.18 3.04
C PHE A 25 -0.14 -16.69 3.05
N LEU A 26 -1.38 -16.35 2.69
CA LEU A 26 -1.86 -14.97 2.67
C LEU A 26 -1.87 -14.36 4.07
N ARG A 27 -2.25 -15.12 5.10
CA ARG A 27 -2.19 -14.66 6.49
C ARG A 27 -0.76 -14.34 6.93
N TRP A 28 0.19 -15.22 6.60
CA TRP A 28 1.60 -15.02 6.90
C TRP A 28 2.17 -13.80 6.17
N GLN A 29 1.94 -13.71 4.86
CA GLN A 29 2.43 -12.61 4.01
C GLN A 29 1.83 -11.26 4.46
N GLY A 30 0.52 -11.21 4.64
CA GLY A 30 -0.16 -10.00 5.10
C GLY A 30 0.25 -9.59 6.51
N GLY A 31 0.51 -10.55 7.40
CA GLY A 31 1.09 -10.27 8.73
C GLY A 31 2.49 -9.63 8.64
N LYS A 32 3.36 -10.14 7.76
CA LYS A 32 4.69 -9.57 7.50
C LYS A 32 4.60 -8.14 6.96
N GLU A 33 3.74 -7.90 5.98
CA GLU A 33 3.54 -6.57 5.40
C GLU A 33 2.96 -5.57 6.41
N LEU A 34 2.02 -6.01 7.25
CA LEU A 34 1.46 -5.19 8.33
C LEU A 34 2.53 -4.76 9.33
N MET A 35 3.43 -5.67 9.71
CA MET A 35 4.56 -5.36 10.59
C MET A 35 5.54 -4.36 9.97
N GLN A 36 5.85 -4.51 8.68
CA GLN A 36 6.70 -3.57 7.96
C GLN A 36 6.03 -2.19 7.82
N SER A 37 4.72 -2.16 7.57
CA SER A 37 3.93 -0.93 7.54
C SER A 37 4.03 -0.17 8.88
N LEU A 38 3.84 -0.87 10.00
CA LEU A 38 3.96 -0.28 11.34
C LEU A 38 5.37 0.29 11.59
N HIS A 39 6.41 -0.41 11.15
CA HIS A 39 7.79 0.05 11.27
C HIS A 39 8.02 1.36 10.50
N GLU A 40 7.61 1.43 9.24
CA GLU A 40 7.76 2.63 8.39
C GLU A 40 6.89 3.80 8.89
N TYR A 41 5.73 3.51 9.47
CA TYR A 41 4.90 4.53 10.12
C TYR A 41 5.62 5.16 11.31
N GLY A 42 6.16 4.33 12.21
CA GLY A 42 6.94 4.79 13.36
C GLY A 42 8.18 5.60 12.96
N LYS A 43 8.87 5.17 11.90
CA LYS A 43 9.99 5.92 11.31
C LYS A 43 9.57 7.30 10.80
N SER A 44 8.43 7.40 10.12
CA SER A 44 7.90 8.71 9.70
C SER A 44 7.60 9.62 10.89
N LEU A 45 6.97 9.10 11.95
CA LEU A 45 6.64 9.89 13.14
C LEU A 45 7.90 10.38 13.86
N LEU A 46 8.92 9.53 13.97
CA LEU A 46 10.21 9.89 14.56
C LEU A 46 10.89 11.03 13.78
N LEU A 47 10.90 10.94 12.44
CA LEU A 47 11.49 11.97 11.59
C LEU A 47 10.77 13.32 11.72
N LEU A 48 9.43 13.32 11.74
CA LEU A 48 8.64 14.52 12.03
C LEU A 48 8.91 15.07 13.43
N GLY A 49 9.05 14.18 14.42
CA GLY A 49 9.39 14.56 15.79
C GLY A 49 10.75 15.26 15.88
N ILE A 50 11.78 14.75 15.20
CA ILE A 50 13.12 15.38 15.18
C ILE A 50 13.05 16.79 14.59
N ASP A 51 12.33 16.97 13.48
CA ASP A 51 12.15 18.26 12.81
C ASP A 51 11.42 19.27 13.72
N LEU A 52 10.29 18.86 14.31
CA LEU A 52 9.49 19.70 15.21
C LEU A 52 10.23 20.00 16.53
N MET A 53 11.02 19.06 17.04
CA MET A 53 11.79 19.25 18.27
C MET A 53 13.00 20.18 18.09
N GLY A 54 13.58 20.24 16.88
CA GLY A 54 14.59 21.23 16.53
C GLY A 54 14.09 22.68 16.61
N ASP A 55 12.77 22.88 16.57
CA ASP A 55 12.08 24.17 16.53
C ASP A 55 11.24 24.48 17.80
N ILE A 56 11.44 23.76 18.91
CA ILE A 56 10.66 23.89 20.19
C ILE A 56 10.62 25.32 20.77
N GLY A 57 11.40 26.26 20.27
CA GLY A 57 11.21 27.66 20.62
C GLY A 57 9.91 28.29 20.12
N LYS A 58 9.23 27.76 19.08
CA LYS A 58 8.25 28.58 18.33
C LYS A 58 7.01 27.91 17.72
N ILE A 59 6.82 26.59 17.76
CA ILE A 59 5.68 25.97 17.05
C ILE A 59 4.53 25.61 18.01
N PRO A 60 3.34 26.23 17.89
CA PRO A 60 2.16 25.74 18.58
C PRO A 60 1.73 24.40 17.96
N LEU A 61 1.65 23.36 18.79
CA LEU A 61 1.13 22.06 18.39
C LEU A 61 -0.29 22.22 17.78
N PRO A 62 -0.61 21.55 16.66
CA PRO A 62 -1.97 21.53 16.13
C PRO A 62 -2.92 20.94 17.19
N ARG A 63 -3.95 21.68 17.57
CA ARG A 63 -5.04 21.15 18.40
C ARG A 63 -5.74 20.03 17.62
N GLY A 64 -5.76 18.81 18.16
CA GLY A 64 -6.45 17.66 17.56
C GLY A 64 -5.68 16.34 17.43
N ILE A 65 -4.43 16.25 17.93
CA ILE A 65 -3.61 15.01 17.87
C ILE A 65 -3.50 14.34 19.25
N GLU A 66 -4.32 14.76 20.21
CA GLU A 66 -4.37 14.19 21.56
C GLU A 66 -5.21 12.90 21.54
N GLY A 67 -4.60 11.76 21.14
CA GLY A 67 -5.34 10.49 21.15
C GLY A 67 -4.78 9.28 20.42
N LEU A 68 -3.50 9.24 20.05
CA LEU A 68 -2.92 8.05 19.39
C LEU A 68 -2.14 7.16 20.38
N PRO A 69 -2.76 6.10 20.94
CA PRO A 69 -2.06 4.87 21.23
C PRO A 69 -2.41 3.86 20.12
N VAL A 70 -1.48 3.60 19.21
CA VAL A 70 -1.57 2.39 18.38
C VAL A 70 -0.73 1.31 19.05
N THR A 71 -1.28 0.72 20.12
CA THR A 71 -0.83 -0.60 20.57
C THR A 71 -1.72 -1.62 19.88
N VAL A 72 -1.27 -2.17 18.75
CA VAL A 72 -1.97 -3.32 18.13
C VAL A 72 -1.57 -4.57 18.93
N HIS A 73 -2.46 -5.01 19.82
CA HIS A 73 -2.34 -6.32 20.45
C HIS A 73 -2.87 -7.39 19.50
N LEU A 74 -1.99 -8.00 18.70
CA LEU A 74 -2.33 -9.23 17.96
C LEU A 74 -2.21 -10.41 18.92
N ASN A 75 -3.32 -10.81 19.54
CA ASN A 75 -3.40 -12.04 20.33
C ASN A 75 -3.76 -13.21 19.40
N GLY A 76 -2.75 -13.81 18.77
CA GLY A 76 -2.88 -15.12 18.12
C GLY A 76 -2.44 -16.22 19.08
N LYS A 77 -3.33 -17.16 19.44
CA LYS A 77 -2.90 -18.44 20.02
C LYS A 77 -2.43 -19.33 18.86
N THR A 78 -1.14 -19.30 18.56
CA THR A 78 -0.48 -20.40 17.85
C THR A 78 0.48 -21.07 18.81
N HIS A 79 0.29 -22.38 18.99
CA HIS A 79 1.30 -23.21 19.63
C HIS A 79 2.58 -23.09 18.77
N GLN A 80 3.64 -22.53 19.36
CA GLN A 80 5.06 -22.62 18.98
C GLN A 80 5.83 -21.45 18.34
N ASP A 81 5.27 -20.30 17.99
CA ASP A 81 6.11 -19.13 17.65
C ASP A 81 5.47 -17.81 18.11
N SER A 82 5.92 -17.31 19.27
CA SER A 82 5.46 -16.04 19.82
C SER A 82 6.24 -14.88 19.21
N TRP A 83 5.65 -14.17 18.25
CA TRP A 83 6.14 -12.87 17.81
C TRP A 83 5.88 -11.84 18.93
N ARG A 84 6.95 -11.36 19.58
CA ARG A 84 6.87 -10.25 20.53
C ARG A 84 7.03 -8.94 19.80
N LEU A 85 5.96 -8.16 19.73
CA LEU A 85 5.98 -6.78 19.26
C LEU A 85 6.64 -5.90 20.34
N ALA A 86 7.90 -5.50 20.12
CA ALA A 86 8.51 -4.42 20.90
C ALA A 86 7.99 -3.09 20.31
N GLY A 87 6.91 -2.56 20.89
CA GLY A 87 6.50 -1.19 20.63
C GLY A 87 7.62 -0.23 21.05
N ILE A 88 7.83 0.84 20.28
CA ILE A 88 8.63 1.97 20.75
C ILE A 88 7.81 2.64 21.85
N SER A 89 8.05 2.23 23.08
CA SER A 89 7.66 2.97 24.28
C SER A 89 8.74 4.01 24.53
N VAL A 90 8.43 5.29 24.30
CA VAL A 90 9.21 6.38 24.88
C VAL A 90 8.71 6.61 26.30
N ASN A 91 8.92 5.64 27.19
CA ASN A 91 8.73 5.84 28.62
C ASN A 91 10.01 6.44 29.17
N ASN A 92 10.03 7.75 29.37
CA ASN A 92 10.93 8.35 30.35
C ASN A 92 10.23 8.34 31.72
N CYS A 93 11.01 8.08 32.76
CA CYS A 93 10.59 7.97 34.16
C CYS A 93 9.54 9.00 34.59
N GLY A 94 8.54 8.52 35.34
CA GLY A 94 7.85 9.32 36.36
C GLY A 94 6.41 9.68 36.04
N ARG A 95 5.48 8.80 36.42
CA ARG A 95 4.08 9.07 36.81
C ARG A 95 3.35 10.17 36.03
N MET A 96 2.43 9.76 35.16
CA MET A 96 1.11 10.37 35.12
C MET A 96 0.05 9.33 34.76
N HIS A 97 -0.83 9.08 35.74
CA HIS A 97 -2.13 8.48 35.51
C HIS A 97 -2.92 9.41 34.60
N LEU A 98 -3.42 8.94 33.47
CA LEU A 98 -4.42 9.69 32.72
C LEU A 98 -5.27 8.74 31.86
N SER A 99 -6.48 8.53 32.35
CA SER A 99 -7.62 7.95 31.64
C SER A 99 -8.13 8.93 30.59
N PHE A 100 -8.36 8.48 29.34
CA PHE A 100 -8.91 9.35 28.30
C PHE A 100 -9.99 8.68 27.45
N ARG A 101 -11.13 9.40 27.34
CA ARG A 101 -12.28 9.13 26.48
C ARG A 101 -12.11 9.85 25.14
N PHE A 102 -12.65 9.23 24.09
CA PHE A 102 -12.83 9.77 22.75
C PHE A 102 -13.51 11.16 22.73
N LEU A 103 -12.90 12.13 22.05
CA LEU A 103 -13.59 13.26 21.44
C LEU A 103 -12.98 13.51 20.05
N GLY A 104 -13.84 13.63 19.05
CA GLY A 104 -13.53 13.57 17.63
C GLY A 104 -12.53 14.62 17.14
N ILE A 105 -11.74 14.21 16.15
CA ILE A 105 -10.93 15.09 15.32
C ILE A 105 -11.90 15.99 14.55
N SER A 106 -12.12 17.20 15.08
CA SER A 106 -12.75 18.26 14.30
C SER A 106 -11.74 18.66 13.23
N ALA A 107 -12.17 18.59 11.97
CA ALA A 107 -11.39 18.86 10.78
C ALA A 107 -10.41 20.03 10.99
N LEU A 108 -9.11 19.77 10.83
CA LEU A 108 -8.12 20.82 10.61
C LEU A 108 -8.60 21.61 9.39
N GLU A 109 -8.94 22.89 9.59
CA GLU A 109 -9.35 23.73 8.48
C GLU A 109 -8.20 23.79 7.45
N PRO A 110 -8.45 23.49 6.16
CA PRO A 110 -7.40 23.30 5.15
C PRO A 110 -6.65 24.59 4.74
N ASN A 111 -6.77 25.67 5.51
CA ASN A 111 -6.40 27.02 5.10
C ASN A 111 -5.01 27.50 5.57
N GLU A 112 -4.28 26.76 6.41
CA GLU A 112 -2.95 27.15 6.91
C GLU A 112 -1.77 26.36 6.28
N ASN A 113 -1.86 26.11 4.97
CA ASN A 113 -0.80 25.40 4.22
C ASN A 113 0.41 26.29 3.83
N SER A 114 0.50 27.54 4.29
CA SER A 114 1.61 28.44 3.93
C SER A 114 2.85 28.25 4.78
N TYR A 115 2.73 27.78 6.03
CA TYR A 115 3.86 27.62 6.94
C TYR A 115 4.71 26.38 6.63
N PHE A 116 4.08 25.29 6.16
CA PHE A 116 4.79 24.05 5.80
C PHE A 116 5.50 24.11 4.44
N GLY A 117 5.34 25.19 3.67
CA GLY A 117 5.94 25.31 2.34
C GLY A 117 7.46 25.22 2.36
N SER A 118 8.12 25.86 3.34
CA SER A 118 9.58 25.88 3.47
C SER A 118 10.16 24.62 4.12
N LEU A 119 9.40 23.92 4.95
CA LEU A 119 9.83 22.67 5.60
C LEU A 119 9.86 21.49 4.62
N ARG A 120 9.02 21.53 3.57
CA ARG A 120 8.88 20.44 2.59
C ARG A 120 10.15 20.10 1.82
N ASP A 121 11.07 21.05 1.69
CA ASP A 121 12.33 20.83 0.98
C ASP A 121 13.44 20.29 1.85
N LEU A 122 13.24 20.24 3.18
CA LEU A 122 14.19 19.64 4.08
C LEU A 122 14.31 18.14 3.79
N PRO A 123 15.55 17.60 3.76
CA PRO A 123 15.77 16.17 3.56
C PRO A 123 14.98 15.30 4.56
N VAL A 124 14.81 15.78 5.80
CA VAL A 124 14.07 15.08 6.86
C VAL A 124 12.58 14.99 6.53
N TRP A 125 11.97 16.06 6.02
CA TRP A 125 10.55 16.06 5.64
C TRP A 125 10.29 15.12 4.46
N LYS A 126 11.15 15.16 3.44
CA LYS A 126 11.06 14.23 2.29
C LYS A 126 11.24 12.78 2.72
N ALA A 127 12.15 12.50 3.65
CA ALA A 127 12.34 11.17 4.22
C ALA A 127 11.12 10.71 5.03
N ALA A 128 10.52 11.62 5.83
CA ALA A 128 9.31 11.34 6.59
C ALA A 128 8.13 11.03 5.65
N GLU A 129 7.91 11.87 4.64
CA GLU A 129 6.88 11.66 3.62
C GLU A 129 7.08 10.32 2.90
N SER A 130 8.31 10.01 2.49
CA SER A 130 8.64 8.74 1.83
C SER A 130 8.31 7.54 2.72
N ALA A 131 8.68 7.59 4.00
CA ALA A 131 8.38 6.53 4.97
C ALA A 131 6.86 6.38 5.19
N ALA A 132 6.13 7.50 5.32
CA ALA A 132 4.68 7.49 5.49
C ALA A 132 3.94 6.89 4.28
N ARG A 133 4.34 7.27 3.07
CA ARG A 133 3.75 6.74 1.83
C ARG A 133 4.11 5.28 1.63
N ASN A 134 5.34 4.87 1.96
CA ASN A 134 5.73 3.46 1.94
C ASN A 134 4.92 2.64 2.94
N SER A 135 4.74 3.16 4.16
CA SER A 135 3.88 2.56 5.18
C SER A 135 2.44 2.37 4.71
N LEU A 136 1.87 3.36 4.01
CA LEU A 136 0.52 3.26 3.45
C LEU A 136 0.42 2.17 2.39
N ASN A 137 1.39 2.08 1.48
CA ASN A 137 1.42 1.05 0.46
C ASN A 137 1.51 -0.35 1.09
N LEU A 138 2.42 -0.54 2.06
CA LEU A 138 2.54 -1.80 2.81
C LEU A 138 1.28 -2.14 3.60
N ALA A 139 0.56 -1.14 4.13
CA ALA A 139 -0.71 -1.38 4.82
C ALA A 139 -1.79 -1.87 3.85
N VAL A 140 -1.83 -1.30 2.63
CA VAL A 140 -2.76 -1.72 1.58
C VAL A 140 -2.45 -3.14 1.11
N ASP A 141 -1.18 -3.44 0.86
CA ASP A 141 -0.73 -4.80 0.48
C ASP A 141 -1.10 -5.81 1.58
N ALA A 142 -0.83 -5.46 2.85
CA ALA A 142 -1.21 -6.27 3.99
C ALA A 142 -2.72 -6.53 4.05
N TYR A 143 -3.54 -5.49 3.89
CA TYR A 143 -4.99 -5.63 3.87
C TYR A 143 -5.47 -6.51 2.72
N ASN A 144 -4.89 -6.35 1.52
CA ASN A 144 -5.24 -7.18 0.36
C ASN A 144 -5.00 -8.67 0.62
N CYS A 145 -3.93 -9.01 1.33
CA CYS A 145 -3.66 -10.38 1.76
C CYS A 145 -4.61 -10.85 2.89
N LEU A 146 -5.01 -9.94 3.78
CA LEU A 146 -5.78 -10.25 4.98
C LEU A 146 -7.31 -10.09 4.83
N GLU A 147 -7.81 -9.73 3.65
CA GLU A 147 -9.21 -9.31 3.45
C GLU A 147 -10.28 -10.34 3.87
N ASP A 148 -9.93 -11.63 3.88
CA ASP A 148 -10.82 -12.74 4.26
C ASP A 148 -10.42 -13.39 5.60
N SER A 149 -9.58 -12.72 6.39
CA SER A 149 -9.11 -13.20 7.68
C SER A 149 -9.88 -12.58 8.85
N ASP A 150 -9.69 -13.15 10.05
CA ASP A 150 -10.19 -12.62 11.32
C ASP A 150 -9.61 -11.25 11.70
N ILE A 151 -8.54 -10.81 11.02
CA ILE A 151 -7.88 -9.53 11.24
C ILE A 151 -8.09 -8.52 10.10
N ALA A 152 -9.03 -8.79 9.19
CA ALA A 152 -9.36 -7.91 8.07
C ALA A 152 -9.76 -6.50 8.54
N ASP A 153 -10.67 -6.39 9.51
CA ASP A 153 -11.16 -5.10 10.02
C ASP A 153 -10.06 -4.28 10.70
N PRO A 154 -9.24 -4.83 11.61
CA PRO A 154 -8.06 -4.11 12.13
C PRO A 154 -7.08 -3.66 11.04
N ALA A 155 -6.81 -4.50 10.04
CA ALA A 155 -5.92 -4.14 8.93
C ALA A 155 -6.51 -3.00 8.09
N HIS A 156 -7.82 -3.04 7.80
CA HIS A 156 -8.53 -1.98 7.10
C HIS A 156 -8.46 -0.65 7.87
N GLN A 157 -8.72 -0.68 9.18
CA GLN A 157 -8.64 0.50 10.03
C GLN A 157 -7.22 1.08 10.07
N HIS A 158 -6.19 0.24 10.05
CA HIS A 158 -4.79 0.67 9.96
C HIS A 158 -4.49 1.43 8.66
N VAL A 159 -4.99 0.94 7.52
CA VAL A 159 -4.89 1.65 6.23
C VAL A 159 -5.51 3.04 6.32
N HIS A 160 -6.71 3.16 6.89
CA HIS A 160 -7.38 4.47 7.08
C HIS A 160 -6.57 5.42 7.94
N ASN A 161 -6.03 4.94 9.07
CA ASN A 161 -5.25 5.76 9.99
C ASN A 161 -4.01 6.35 9.31
N ILE A 162 -3.26 5.52 8.57
CA ILE A 162 -2.07 6.00 7.84
C ILE A 162 -2.49 6.92 6.69
N ALA A 163 -3.56 6.60 5.96
CA ALA A 163 -4.04 7.43 4.87
C ALA A 163 -4.46 8.82 5.34
N ALA A 164 -5.14 8.92 6.48
CA ALA A 164 -5.49 10.17 7.12
C ALA A 164 -4.23 10.96 7.52
N PHE A 165 -3.25 10.29 8.11
CA PHE A 165 -1.94 10.89 8.45
C PHE A 165 -1.22 11.43 7.21
N VAL A 166 -1.08 10.63 6.15
CA VAL A 166 -0.44 11.03 4.90
C VAL A 166 -1.16 12.22 4.28
N SER A 167 -2.48 12.17 4.21
CA SER A 167 -3.30 13.26 3.65
C SER A 167 -3.23 14.53 4.49
N GLY A 168 -3.20 14.41 5.82
CA GLY A 168 -3.16 15.56 6.74
C GLY A 168 -1.83 16.32 6.69
N TYR A 169 -0.71 15.60 6.71
CA TYR A 169 0.63 16.21 6.78
C TYR A 169 1.23 16.50 5.40
N PHE A 170 1.16 15.53 4.49
CA PHE A 170 1.84 15.60 3.20
C PHE A 170 0.90 15.97 2.05
N GLY A 171 -0.40 15.71 2.24
CA GLY A 171 -1.41 15.90 1.22
C GLY A 171 -1.44 14.76 0.19
N CYS A 172 -2.60 14.62 -0.47
CA CYS A 172 -2.78 13.70 -1.59
C CYS A 172 -3.07 14.50 -2.86
N LYS A 173 -2.47 14.08 -3.98
CA LYS A 173 -2.71 14.66 -5.31
C LYS A 173 -3.45 13.65 -6.17
N ILE A 174 -4.38 14.13 -6.98
CA ILE A 174 -4.94 13.37 -8.10
C ILE A 174 -3.95 13.52 -9.26
N ARG A 175 -3.62 12.41 -9.91
CA ARG A 175 -2.67 12.41 -11.03
C ARG A 175 -3.39 12.86 -12.30
N PHE A 176 -2.80 13.80 -13.04
CA PHE A 176 -3.23 14.15 -14.39
C PHE A 176 -2.21 13.58 -15.37
N ASP A 177 -2.66 12.75 -16.31
CA ASP A 177 -1.82 12.01 -17.24
C ASP A 177 -2.59 11.74 -18.54
N GLU A 178 -1.98 11.98 -19.71
CA GLU A 178 -2.63 11.75 -21.02
C GLU A 178 -4.05 12.34 -21.13
N ASP A 179 -4.20 13.61 -20.69
CA ASP A 179 -5.45 14.36 -20.64
C ASP A 179 -6.57 13.74 -19.78
N VAL A 180 -6.23 12.80 -18.89
CA VAL A 180 -7.18 12.20 -17.95
C VAL A 180 -6.75 12.39 -16.50
N TYR A 181 -7.73 12.61 -15.62
CA TYR A 181 -7.53 12.56 -14.17
C TYR A 181 -7.63 11.11 -13.69
N LEU A 182 -6.65 10.67 -12.91
CA LEU A 182 -6.57 9.33 -12.35
C LEU A 182 -6.61 9.42 -10.82
N ASP A 183 -7.56 8.69 -10.23
CA ASP A 183 -7.54 8.39 -8.82
C ASP A 183 -6.50 7.32 -8.53
N THR A 184 -5.36 7.75 -8.00
CA THR A 184 -4.27 6.89 -7.55
C THR A 184 -4.17 6.86 -6.02
N CYS A 185 -5.23 7.28 -5.31
CA CYS A 185 -5.24 7.28 -3.85
C CYS A 185 -5.29 5.83 -3.35
N ALA A 186 -4.24 5.39 -2.66
CA ALA A 186 -4.15 4.02 -2.16
C ALA A 186 -5.37 3.62 -1.29
N LEU A 187 -5.86 4.54 -0.44
CA LEU A 187 -7.08 4.30 0.34
C LEU A 187 -8.32 4.14 -0.54
N SER A 188 -8.51 5.02 -1.53
CA SER A 188 -9.66 4.89 -2.43
C SER A 188 -9.63 3.57 -3.20
N LEU A 189 -8.44 3.21 -3.69
CA LEU A 189 -8.23 1.99 -4.45
C LEU A 189 -8.48 0.73 -3.61
N VAL A 190 -8.20 0.76 -2.30
CA VAL A 190 -8.48 -0.36 -1.39
C VAL A 190 -9.97 -0.67 -1.26
N HIS A 191 -10.84 0.33 -1.48
CA HIS A 191 -12.28 0.14 -1.43
C HIS A 191 -12.86 -0.50 -2.70
N HIS A 192 -12.07 -0.60 -3.77
CA HIS A 192 -12.41 -1.37 -4.97
C HIS A 192 -12.00 -2.83 -4.79
N ARG A 193 -12.94 -3.64 -4.31
CA ARG A 193 -12.71 -5.06 -3.99
C ARG A 193 -12.75 -5.97 -5.21
N TRP A 194 -12.01 -5.61 -6.25
CA TRP A 194 -11.83 -6.42 -7.45
C TRP A 194 -10.42 -6.26 -8.00
N GLY A 195 -10.00 -7.18 -8.85
CA GLY A 195 -8.69 -7.18 -9.47
C GLY A 195 -8.63 -8.15 -10.65
N ASN A 196 -7.48 -8.19 -11.31
CA ASN A 196 -7.25 -9.11 -12.40
C ASN A 196 -6.76 -10.45 -11.85
N SER A 197 -7.33 -11.54 -12.34
CA SER A 197 -6.81 -12.88 -12.15
C SER A 197 -6.47 -13.47 -13.50
N VAL A 198 -5.23 -13.93 -13.65
CA VAL A 198 -4.76 -14.52 -14.89
C VAL A 198 -4.94 -16.04 -14.86
N GLY A 199 -5.63 -16.56 -15.85
CA GLY A 199 -5.66 -17.98 -16.17
C GLY A 199 -4.59 -18.29 -17.22
N PHE A 200 -3.61 -19.11 -16.85
CA PHE A 200 -2.55 -19.54 -17.77
C PHE A 200 -2.08 -20.95 -17.41
N THR A 201 -1.50 -21.63 -18.40
CA THR A 201 -0.70 -22.83 -18.19
C THR A 201 0.77 -22.47 -18.31
N SER A 202 1.63 -23.09 -17.50
CA SER A 202 3.07 -22.86 -17.56
C SER A 202 3.82 -24.08 -17.08
N ARG A 203 5.07 -24.21 -17.50
CA ARG A 203 6.03 -25.13 -16.87
C ARG A 203 6.73 -24.39 -15.74
N ARG A 204 7.01 -25.09 -14.64
CA ARG A 204 7.85 -24.55 -13.56
C ARG A 204 9.21 -25.20 -13.71
N VAL A 205 10.24 -24.40 -13.93
CA VAL A 205 11.60 -24.88 -14.08
C VAL A 205 12.46 -24.40 -12.92
N CYS A 206 13.48 -25.19 -12.56
CA CYS A 206 14.45 -24.82 -11.55
C CYS A 206 15.32 -23.64 -12.03
N SER A 207 15.50 -22.61 -11.19
CA SER A 207 16.37 -21.45 -11.50
C SER A 207 17.82 -21.83 -11.82
N ILE A 208 18.29 -22.96 -11.28
CA ILE A 208 19.68 -23.42 -11.39
C ILE A 208 19.90 -24.25 -12.66
N CYS A 209 19.17 -25.36 -12.82
CA CYS A 209 19.39 -26.31 -13.93
C CYS A 209 18.42 -26.17 -15.11
N ARG A 210 17.36 -25.36 -14.97
CA ARG A 210 16.30 -25.18 -15.98
C ARG A 210 15.50 -26.45 -16.35
N GLU A 211 15.69 -27.53 -15.62
CA GLU A 211 14.85 -28.72 -15.70
C GLU A 211 13.51 -28.49 -15.00
N ASP A 212 12.53 -29.36 -15.27
CA ASP A 212 11.24 -29.34 -14.59
C ASP A 212 11.46 -29.41 -13.07
N LEU A 213 10.82 -28.51 -12.34
CA LEU A 213 11.02 -28.39 -10.90
C LEU A 213 10.63 -29.68 -10.15
N ASP A 214 9.67 -30.43 -10.70
CA ASP A 214 9.21 -31.68 -10.11
C ASP A 214 10.13 -32.88 -10.46
N GLU A 215 11.00 -32.73 -11.46
CA GLU A 215 11.92 -33.78 -11.93
C GLU A 215 13.38 -33.54 -11.52
N CYS A 216 13.77 -32.30 -11.22
CA CYS A 216 15.14 -31.95 -10.95
C CYS A 216 15.62 -32.42 -9.56
N ALA A 217 16.93 -32.68 -9.42
CA ALA A 217 17.53 -33.13 -8.16
C ALA A 217 17.73 -32.02 -7.11
N HIS A 218 17.34 -30.77 -7.40
CA HIS A 218 17.61 -29.63 -6.54
C HIS A 218 16.48 -29.43 -5.51
N LEU A 219 16.83 -29.46 -4.22
CA LEU A 219 15.90 -29.25 -3.12
C LEU A 219 15.76 -27.76 -2.81
N LEU A 220 14.53 -27.25 -2.68
CA LEU A 220 14.24 -25.82 -2.50
C LEU A 220 14.85 -25.21 -1.22
N ASP A 221 15.18 -26.04 -0.23
CA ASP A 221 15.73 -25.67 1.09
C ASP A 221 17.23 -25.96 1.24
N VAL A 222 17.93 -26.26 0.13
CA VAL A 222 19.37 -26.51 0.10
C VAL A 222 20.05 -25.46 -0.78
N GLU A 223 21.17 -24.91 -0.30
CA GLU A 223 22.00 -23.99 -1.08
C GLU A 223 22.89 -24.79 -2.05
N TYR A 224 23.04 -24.26 -3.27
CA TYR A 224 23.94 -24.81 -4.27
C TYR A 224 24.85 -23.72 -4.83
N PRO A 225 26.10 -24.08 -5.22
CA PRO A 225 27.00 -23.16 -5.90
C PRO A 225 26.50 -22.94 -7.34
N VAL A 226 26.08 -21.71 -7.64
CA VAL A 226 25.58 -21.31 -8.95
C VAL A 226 26.56 -20.34 -9.60
N LEU A 227 26.98 -20.66 -10.83
CA LEU A 227 27.72 -19.72 -11.66
C LEU A 227 26.78 -18.61 -12.13
N VAL A 228 27.08 -17.37 -11.74
CA VAL A 228 26.30 -16.20 -12.12
C VAL A 228 26.42 -15.97 -13.62
N GLN A 229 25.27 -15.96 -14.28
CA GLN A 229 25.11 -15.63 -15.68
C GLN A 229 24.07 -14.51 -15.84
N LYS A 230 24.43 -13.46 -16.58
CA LYS A 230 23.50 -12.37 -16.96
C LYS A 230 23.11 -12.50 -18.43
N LEU A 231 21.91 -13.03 -18.70
CA LEU A 231 21.35 -13.11 -20.04
C LEU A 231 20.45 -11.89 -20.28
N GLU A 232 20.75 -11.10 -21.30
CA GLU A 232 20.01 -9.85 -21.61
C GLU A 232 19.95 -8.88 -20.41
N GLY A 233 20.98 -8.91 -19.54
CA GLY A 233 21.03 -8.08 -18.33
C GLY A 233 20.36 -8.70 -17.11
N ILE A 234 19.59 -9.78 -17.26
CA ILE A 234 18.88 -10.48 -16.19
C ILE A 234 19.77 -11.54 -15.57
N CYS A 235 19.99 -11.46 -14.26
CA CYS A 235 20.79 -12.43 -13.51
C CYS A 235 20.02 -13.75 -13.27
N ASN A 236 20.63 -14.89 -13.56
CA ASN A 236 20.05 -16.22 -13.30
C ASN A 236 19.84 -16.54 -11.81
N VAL A 237 20.59 -15.91 -10.91
CA VAL A 237 20.51 -16.15 -9.46
C VAL A 237 19.35 -15.39 -8.82
N CYS A 238 19.22 -14.08 -9.09
CA CYS A 238 18.20 -13.25 -8.44
C CYS A 238 17.05 -12.82 -9.37
N GLY A 239 17.13 -13.10 -10.67
CA GLY A 239 16.09 -12.77 -11.64
C GLY A 239 15.91 -11.27 -11.92
N THR A 240 16.85 -10.42 -11.50
CA THR A 240 16.75 -8.96 -11.66
C THR A 240 17.82 -8.39 -12.59
N GLU A 241 17.47 -7.30 -13.26
CA GLU A 241 18.41 -6.45 -13.97
C GLU A 241 19.23 -5.61 -12.99
N GLY A 242 20.51 -5.38 -13.29
CA GLY A 242 21.35 -4.45 -12.52
C GLY A 242 21.72 -4.90 -11.10
N CYS A 243 21.58 -6.19 -10.77
CA CYS A 243 22.00 -6.71 -9.47
C CYS A 243 23.52 -6.62 -9.26
N SER A 244 23.95 -6.66 -8.00
CA SER A 244 25.36 -6.63 -7.60
C SER A 244 26.15 -7.88 -7.99
N HIS A 245 25.49 -8.98 -8.36
CA HIS A 245 26.17 -10.19 -8.81
C HIS A 245 27.05 -9.94 -10.06
N VAL A 246 28.27 -10.46 -10.04
CA VAL A 246 29.27 -10.34 -11.09
C VAL A 246 29.19 -11.54 -12.02
N ASN A 247 29.12 -11.29 -13.33
CA ASN A 247 29.04 -12.36 -14.32
C ASN A 247 30.30 -13.26 -14.25
N GLY A 248 30.12 -14.57 -14.11
CA GLY A 248 31.21 -15.54 -13.97
C GLY A 248 31.68 -15.81 -12.54
N GLU A 249 31.14 -15.13 -11.53
CA GLU A 249 31.39 -15.51 -10.13
C GLU A 249 30.50 -16.69 -9.70
N THR A 250 30.92 -17.45 -8.70
CA THR A 250 30.09 -18.49 -8.08
C THR A 250 29.51 -17.96 -6.78
N VAL A 251 28.19 -18.07 -6.62
CA VAL A 251 27.49 -17.70 -5.40
C VAL A 251 26.65 -18.87 -4.90
N GLU A 252 26.47 -18.96 -3.59
CA GLU A 252 25.51 -19.90 -3.00
C GLU A 252 24.09 -19.36 -3.16
N SER A 253 23.19 -20.20 -3.67
CA SER A 253 21.79 -19.81 -3.89
C SER A 253 20.85 -21.00 -3.71
N TYR A 254 19.66 -20.71 -3.15
CA TYR A 254 18.56 -21.67 -3.11
C TYR A 254 17.90 -21.77 -4.49
N PRO A 255 17.51 -22.98 -4.94
CA PRO A 255 16.70 -23.14 -6.13
C PRO A 255 15.38 -22.41 -5.96
N SER A 256 14.97 -21.66 -6.99
CA SER A 256 13.68 -21.00 -7.01
C SER A 256 12.87 -21.42 -8.25
N PRO A 257 11.55 -21.52 -8.13
CA PRO A 257 10.68 -21.83 -9.26
C PRO A 257 10.66 -20.66 -10.25
N VAL A 258 11.05 -20.90 -11.50
CA VAL A 258 10.90 -19.98 -12.61
C VAL A 258 9.73 -20.44 -13.47
N ILE A 259 8.83 -19.52 -13.82
CA ILE A 259 7.72 -19.80 -14.74
C ILE A 259 8.29 -19.74 -16.17
N ASP A 260 8.18 -20.85 -16.90
CA ASP A 260 8.60 -20.97 -18.29
C ASP A 260 7.44 -21.46 -19.18
N ALA A 261 7.55 -21.22 -20.49
CA ALA A 261 6.56 -21.60 -21.50
C ALA A 261 5.11 -21.21 -21.10
N MET A 262 4.94 -19.94 -20.69
CA MET A 262 3.64 -19.41 -20.28
C MET A 262 2.69 -19.32 -21.48
N ASP A 263 1.56 -20.01 -21.38
CA ASP A 263 0.45 -19.96 -22.33
C ASP A 263 -0.75 -19.31 -21.66
N LEU A 264 -0.93 -18.02 -21.95
CA LEU A 264 -1.98 -17.16 -21.41
C LEU A 264 -3.33 -17.54 -22.01
N ARG A 265 -4.27 -17.96 -21.17
CA ARG A 265 -5.62 -18.37 -21.60
C ARG A 265 -6.63 -17.24 -21.44
N GLU A 266 -6.62 -16.60 -20.28
CA GLU A 266 -7.58 -15.54 -19.95
C GLU A 266 -7.05 -14.56 -18.90
N VAL A 267 -7.65 -13.37 -18.88
CA VAL A 267 -7.54 -12.39 -17.80
C VAL A 267 -8.95 -12.03 -17.37
N SER A 268 -9.30 -12.44 -16.15
CA SER A 268 -10.64 -12.30 -15.60
C SER A 268 -10.65 -11.23 -14.50
N VAL A 269 -11.65 -10.35 -14.50
CA VAL A 269 -11.87 -9.40 -13.40
C VAL A 269 -12.68 -10.12 -12.32
N VAL A 270 -12.08 -10.31 -11.16
CA VAL A 270 -12.68 -11.07 -10.05
C VAL A 270 -12.60 -10.29 -8.75
N PRO A 271 -13.50 -10.55 -7.77
CA PRO A 271 -13.43 -9.89 -6.47
C PRO A 271 -12.13 -10.20 -5.71
N ARG A 272 -11.67 -11.46 -5.84
CA ARG A 272 -10.49 -12.02 -5.14
C ARG A 272 -9.48 -12.52 -6.17
N PRO A 273 -8.60 -11.65 -6.69
CA PRO A 273 -7.60 -12.07 -7.66
C PRO A 273 -6.67 -13.15 -7.09
N ARG A 274 -6.09 -13.99 -7.97
CA ARG A 274 -5.14 -15.01 -7.51
C ARG A 274 -3.93 -14.38 -6.81
N ASP A 275 -3.40 -13.31 -7.38
CA ASP A 275 -2.43 -12.43 -6.76
C ASP A 275 -3.18 -11.29 -6.05
N PRO A 276 -3.12 -11.18 -4.71
CA PRO A 276 -3.83 -10.13 -3.96
C PRO A 276 -3.39 -8.72 -4.36
N HIS A 277 -2.22 -8.55 -4.99
CA HIS A 277 -1.69 -7.27 -5.43
C HIS A 277 -2.10 -6.91 -6.87
N ALA A 278 -2.79 -7.80 -7.59
CA ALA A 278 -3.29 -7.57 -8.94
C ALA A 278 -4.58 -6.71 -8.94
N ARG A 279 -4.59 -5.64 -8.14
CA ARG A 279 -5.71 -4.69 -8.01
C ARG A 279 -5.50 -3.45 -8.89
N PRO A 280 -6.54 -2.63 -9.09
CA PRO A 280 -6.43 -1.32 -9.73
C PRO A 280 -5.38 -0.44 -9.03
N VAL A 281 -4.53 0.18 -9.83
CA VAL A 281 -3.53 1.18 -9.39
C VAL A 281 -3.92 2.60 -9.83
N GLY A 282 -4.96 2.72 -10.66
CA GLY A 282 -5.52 3.99 -11.07
C GLY A 282 -6.88 3.81 -11.73
N ILE A 283 -7.83 4.67 -11.38
CA ILE A 283 -9.16 4.69 -12.00
C ILE A 283 -9.39 6.09 -12.58
N GLU A 284 -9.81 6.17 -13.85
CA GLU A 284 -10.20 7.42 -14.48
C GLU A 284 -11.35 8.09 -13.73
N ILE A 285 -11.15 9.36 -13.41
CA ILE A 285 -12.18 10.25 -12.88
C ILE A 285 -12.84 10.94 -14.07
N ASP A 286 -14.16 10.82 -14.15
CA ASP A 286 -14.94 11.53 -15.15
C ASP A 286 -14.74 13.05 -15.06
N LEU A 287 -14.42 13.68 -16.19
CA LEU A 287 -14.07 15.10 -16.24
C LEU A 287 -15.29 15.98 -15.94
N GLU A 288 -16.47 15.61 -16.46
CA GLU A 288 -17.72 16.34 -16.20
C GLU A 288 -18.08 16.28 -14.71
N PHE A 289 -17.91 15.10 -14.10
CA PHE A 289 -18.04 14.94 -12.66
C PHE A 289 -17.09 15.87 -11.89
N LEU A 290 -15.81 15.91 -12.26
CA LEU A 290 -14.80 16.72 -11.59
C LEU A 290 -15.06 18.22 -11.75
N GLU A 291 -15.48 18.66 -12.95
CA GLU A 291 -15.87 20.04 -13.24
C GLU A 291 -17.07 20.47 -12.40
N ARG A 292 -18.13 19.65 -12.31
CA ARG A 292 -19.31 19.95 -11.47
C ARG A 292 -18.91 20.15 -10.01
N LEU A 293 -18.02 19.31 -9.51
CA LEU A 293 -17.57 19.35 -8.11
C LEU A 293 -16.71 20.60 -7.82
N LEU A 294 -15.77 20.91 -8.70
CA LEU A 294 -14.87 22.06 -8.56
C LEU A 294 -15.54 23.39 -8.93
N GLY A 295 -16.61 23.35 -9.73
CA GLY A 295 -17.33 24.51 -10.27
C GLY A 295 -16.59 25.24 -11.39
N HIS A 296 -15.63 24.58 -12.04
CA HIS A 296 -14.84 25.08 -13.16
C HIS A 296 -14.04 23.95 -13.81
N ASP A 297 -13.61 24.16 -15.06
CA ASP A 297 -12.74 23.24 -15.80
C ASP A 297 -11.43 22.94 -15.03
N PRO A 298 -11.20 21.67 -14.63
CA PRO A 298 -9.99 21.28 -13.92
C PRO A 298 -8.77 21.20 -14.81
N SER A 299 -8.91 21.12 -16.14
CA SER A 299 -7.86 20.72 -17.09
C SER A 299 -6.49 21.36 -16.82
N GLY A 300 -5.45 20.51 -16.72
CA GLY A 300 -4.06 20.92 -16.50
C GLY A 300 -3.74 21.46 -15.10
N ARG A 301 -4.65 21.34 -14.13
CA ARG A 301 -4.44 21.84 -12.75
C ARG A 301 -4.14 20.72 -11.76
N ASP A 302 -3.37 21.07 -10.73
CA ASP A 302 -3.17 20.26 -9.54
C ASP A 302 -4.48 20.16 -8.73
N VAL A 303 -5.10 18.97 -8.74
CA VAL A 303 -6.27 18.67 -7.91
C VAL A 303 -5.84 17.86 -6.70
N LYS A 304 -6.29 18.27 -5.50
CA LYS A 304 -5.99 17.58 -4.25
C LYS A 304 -7.12 16.64 -3.85
N CYS A 305 -6.77 15.44 -3.42
CA CYS A 305 -7.71 14.51 -2.81
C CYS A 305 -7.71 14.73 -1.29
N THR A 306 -8.91 14.82 -0.69
CA THR A 306 -9.08 14.90 0.77
C THR A 306 -9.92 13.76 1.33
N ARG A 307 -10.27 12.74 0.52
CA ARG A 307 -11.12 11.60 0.91
C ARG A 307 -10.63 10.91 2.19
N CYS A 308 -9.31 10.75 2.34
CA CYS A 308 -8.73 10.09 3.51
C CYS A 308 -8.97 10.81 4.85
N LEU A 309 -9.49 12.04 4.83
CA LEU A 309 -9.81 12.81 6.04
C LEU A 309 -11.27 12.63 6.50
N TYR A 310 -12.08 11.89 5.73
CA TYR A 310 -13.49 11.67 6.01
C TYR A 310 -13.72 10.25 6.54
N GLN A 311 -14.93 10.02 7.06
CA GLN A 311 -15.35 8.70 7.52
C GLN A 311 -15.41 7.71 6.33
N CYS A 312 -15.12 6.44 6.61
CA CYS A 312 -15.22 5.38 5.60
C CYS A 312 -16.67 5.14 5.18
N ASP A 313 -16.95 5.24 3.88
CA ASP A 313 -18.28 4.99 3.29
C ASP A 313 -18.55 3.50 2.97
N GLY A 314 -17.57 2.62 3.20
CA GLY A 314 -17.65 1.18 2.92
C GLY A 314 -16.91 0.77 1.65
N PHE A 315 -17.30 -0.36 1.08
CA PHE A 315 -16.68 -0.93 -0.12
C PHE A 315 -17.54 -0.71 -1.36
N TYR A 316 -16.89 -0.56 -2.51
CA TYR A 316 -17.56 -0.46 -3.80
C TYR A 316 -17.54 -1.81 -4.50
N ASP A 317 -18.73 -2.37 -4.74
CA ASP A 317 -18.91 -3.57 -5.55
C ASP A 317 -19.41 -3.15 -6.95
N PRO A 318 -18.61 -3.31 -8.01
CA PRO A 318 -19.04 -2.98 -9.36
C PRO A 318 -20.16 -3.89 -9.89
N TRP A 319 -20.44 -5.02 -9.23
CA TRP A 319 -21.38 -6.04 -9.68
C TRP A 319 -22.77 -5.94 -9.01
N LEU A 320 -22.91 -5.24 -7.87
CA LEU A 320 -24.13 -5.22 -7.04
C LEU A 320 -25.08 -4.03 -7.31
N ASN A 321 -24.98 -3.36 -8.46
CA ASN A 321 -25.99 -2.38 -8.86
C ASN A 321 -27.24 -3.09 -9.40
N ASP A 322 -28.04 -3.68 -8.49
CA ASP A 322 -29.31 -4.38 -8.74
C ASP A 322 -30.41 -3.52 -9.38
N SER A 323 -30.18 -2.21 -9.56
CA SER A 323 -31.17 -1.30 -10.16
C SER A 323 -31.19 -1.31 -11.69
N GLY A 324 -30.23 -1.94 -12.38
CA GLY A 324 -30.13 -1.88 -13.85
C GLY A 324 -29.80 -0.48 -14.41
N ASP A 325 -29.97 0.56 -13.63
CA ASP A 325 -29.40 1.87 -13.86
C ASP A 325 -27.90 1.80 -13.59
N ALA A 326 -27.11 1.97 -14.65
CA ALA A 326 -25.68 2.24 -14.58
C ALA A 326 -25.43 3.62 -13.91
N VAL A 327 -25.86 3.78 -12.66
CA VAL A 327 -25.37 4.85 -11.82
C VAL A 327 -23.95 4.44 -11.49
N LEU A 328 -23.01 5.07 -12.19
CA LEU A 328 -21.68 5.31 -11.66
C LEU A 328 -21.90 5.96 -10.29
N ALA A 329 -22.02 5.16 -9.23
CA ALA A 329 -21.97 5.62 -7.86
C ALA A 329 -20.52 6.05 -7.65
N THR A 330 -20.21 7.23 -8.20
CA THR A 330 -18.89 7.80 -8.17
C THR A 330 -18.61 8.09 -6.69
N PRO A 331 -17.55 7.54 -6.09
CA PRO A 331 -17.27 7.63 -4.66
C PRO A 331 -16.96 9.06 -4.16
N TYR A 332 -17.18 10.08 -4.98
CA TYR A 332 -16.63 11.43 -4.88
C TYR A 332 -17.63 12.47 -4.37
N SER A 333 -18.82 12.07 -3.91
CA SER A 333 -19.79 13.03 -3.36
C SER A 333 -19.31 13.66 -2.04
N GLN A 334 -18.41 13.01 -1.31
CA GLN A 334 -17.83 13.51 -0.07
C GLN A 334 -16.29 13.63 -0.21
N GLY A 335 -15.77 14.85 -0.23
CA GLY A 335 -14.35 15.08 0.10
C GLY A 335 -13.40 15.60 -0.97
N LEU A 336 -13.85 16.49 -1.87
CA LEU A 336 -12.94 17.39 -2.61
C LEU A 336 -13.12 18.84 -2.13
N VAL A 337 -12.06 19.44 -1.58
CA VAL A 337 -12.07 20.82 -1.06
C VAL A 337 -11.68 21.81 -2.16
N ARG A 338 -12.54 22.81 -2.40
CA ARG A 338 -12.24 23.94 -3.31
C ARG A 338 -11.10 24.80 -2.75
N ARG A 339 -9.97 24.88 -3.46
CA ARG A 339 -8.99 25.95 -3.23
C ARG A 339 -9.56 27.25 -3.82
N ARG A 340 -9.99 28.19 -2.97
CA ARG A 340 -10.27 29.57 -3.43
C ARG A 340 -8.94 30.16 -3.90
N GLY A 341 -8.75 30.29 -5.22
CA GLY A 341 -7.64 31.08 -5.76
C GLY A 341 -7.73 32.50 -5.22
N ARG A 342 -6.65 33.01 -4.60
CA ARG A 342 -6.51 34.44 -4.34
C ARG A 342 -6.58 35.14 -5.70
N ARG A 343 -7.60 35.98 -5.89
CA ARG A 343 -7.60 36.95 -6.99
C ARG A 343 -6.34 37.80 -6.83
N GLN A 344 -5.47 37.79 -7.85
CA GLN A 344 -4.43 38.80 -7.99
C GLN A 344 -5.07 40.11 -8.43
#